data_AF-A0A3R6P8V3-F1
#
_entry.id   AF-A0A3R6P8V3-F1
#
_cell.length_a   1.000
_cell.length_b   1.000
_cell.length_c   1.000
_cell.angle_alpha   90.00
_cell.angle_beta   90.00
_cell.angle_gamma   90.00
#
_symmetry.space_group_name_H-M   'P 1'
#
loop_
_entity.id
_entity.type
_entity.pdbx_description
1 polymer ?
#
loop_
_entity_poly.entity_id
_entity_poly.type
_entity_poly.pdbx_seq_one_letter_code
_entity_poly.pdbx_strand_id
1 'polypeptide(L)'
;MEKGTMAKEECVQEPWLMPDDMWNIMDEKTTEFVFSQGEKYLSELCSVSISLTNRCYTLLGIILAVCPFLITTAISINDFLFSSIAYMFASVCVGLCIMLIGIMKPRGGYSIGRDPKSLIRMTDLKHYKDTKCTSFKKYELENLQHKIEETEKANEQRAKEFKMILWILLISFCCLLVFAMLFTSLFAKFSL
;
A
#
# COMPACT_ATOMS: atom_id res chain seq x y z
N MET A 1 -23.52 -4.66 -34.03
CA MET A 1 -22.30 -3.97 -33.54
C MET A 1 -22.10 -4.39 -32.09
N GLU A 2 -21.46 -5.55 -31.89
CA GLU A 2 -21.06 -6.04 -30.58
C GLU A 2 -19.80 -5.31 -30.15
N LYS A 3 -19.87 -4.59 -29.01
CA LYS A 3 -18.69 -4.01 -28.37
C LYS A 3 -18.01 -5.12 -27.56
N GLY A 4 -16.88 -5.57 -28.07
CA GLY A 4 -15.97 -6.47 -27.35
C GLY A 4 -15.45 -5.82 -26.09
N THR A 5 -15.79 -6.43 -24.95
CA THR A 5 -15.18 -6.15 -23.66
C THR A 5 -13.81 -6.79 -23.67
N MET A 6 -12.75 -5.99 -23.85
CA MET A 6 -11.38 -6.40 -23.60
C MET A 6 -11.23 -6.62 -22.09
N ALA A 7 -11.49 -7.84 -21.64
CA ALA A 7 -11.07 -8.30 -20.33
C ALA A 7 -9.55 -8.15 -20.27
N LYS A 8 -9.05 -7.33 -19.36
CA LYS A 8 -7.65 -7.38 -18.95
C LYS A 8 -7.38 -8.82 -18.53
N GLU A 9 -6.50 -9.50 -19.25
CA GLU A 9 -5.87 -10.73 -18.75
C GLU A 9 -5.17 -10.37 -17.45
N GLU A 10 -5.85 -10.63 -16.33
CA GLU A 10 -5.18 -10.76 -15.05
C GLU A 10 -4.20 -11.90 -15.22
N CYS A 11 -2.90 -11.59 -15.14
CA CYS A 11 -1.85 -12.58 -15.08
C CYS A 11 -2.09 -13.37 -13.78
N VAL A 12 -2.85 -14.45 -13.87
CA VAL A 12 -3.06 -15.40 -12.78
C VAL A 12 -1.70 -16.03 -12.56
N GLN A 13 -0.93 -15.48 -11.61
CA GLN A 13 0.25 -16.16 -11.10
C GLN A 13 -0.27 -17.47 -10.51
N GLU A 14 0.14 -18.59 -11.08
CA GLU A 14 -0.16 -19.89 -10.51
C GLU A 14 0.38 -19.91 -9.07
N PRO A 15 -0.42 -20.35 -8.09
CA PRO A 15 0.03 -20.41 -6.71
C PRO A 15 1.29 -21.28 -6.65
N TRP A 16 2.32 -20.79 -5.96
CA TRP A 16 3.51 -21.57 -5.77
C TRP A 16 3.17 -22.88 -5.05
N LEU A 17 3.48 -24.00 -5.69
CA LEU A 17 3.32 -25.34 -5.13
C LEU A 17 4.70 -25.92 -4.89
N MET A 18 4.89 -26.49 -3.69
CA MET A 18 6.17 -27.07 -3.36
C MET A 18 6.36 -28.39 -4.13
N PRO A 19 7.47 -28.54 -4.89
CA PRO A 19 7.77 -29.78 -5.58
C PRO A 19 7.84 -30.98 -4.61
N ASP A 20 7.28 -32.12 -5.02
CA ASP A 20 7.20 -33.31 -4.15
C ASP A 20 8.58 -33.89 -3.83
N ASP A 21 9.53 -33.81 -4.76
CA ASP A 21 10.92 -34.20 -4.57
C ASP A 21 11.61 -33.37 -3.47
N MET A 22 11.37 -32.05 -3.45
CA MET A 22 11.86 -31.18 -2.38
C MET A 22 11.22 -31.49 -1.03
N TRP A 23 9.91 -31.75 -1.01
CA TRP A 23 9.22 -32.11 0.23
C TRP A 23 9.74 -33.42 0.83
N ASN A 24 10.00 -34.43 -0.02
CA ASN A 24 10.41 -35.76 0.42
C ASN A 24 11.81 -35.81 1.03
N ILE A 25 12.66 -34.81 0.78
CA ILE A 25 14.01 -34.70 1.38
C ILE A 25 14.05 -33.82 2.63
N MET A 26 12.99 -33.05 2.90
CA MET A 26 12.92 -32.21 4.08
C MET A 26 12.61 -33.04 5.32
N ASP A 27 13.50 -32.97 6.31
CA ASP A 27 13.22 -33.51 7.63
C ASP A 27 12.36 -32.52 8.45
N GLU A 28 11.88 -32.97 9.61
CA GLU A 28 11.02 -32.17 10.48
C GLU A 28 11.71 -30.88 10.93
N LYS A 29 13.01 -30.94 11.26
CA LYS A 29 13.78 -29.76 11.70
C LYS A 29 13.93 -28.74 10.59
N THR A 30 14.21 -29.18 9.37
CA THR A 30 14.29 -28.28 8.21
C THR A 30 12.93 -27.65 7.93
N THR A 31 11.86 -28.43 8.02
CA THR A 31 10.48 -27.93 7.85
C THR A 31 10.14 -26.85 8.87
N GLU A 32 10.42 -27.08 10.16
CA GLU A 32 10.19 -26.10 11.23
C GLU A 32 11.03 -24.84 11.06
N PHE A 33 12.29 -24.99 10.64
CA PHE A 33 13.16 -23.85 10.35
C PHE A 33 12.62 -23.01 9.20
N VAL A 34 12.24 -23.63 8.07
CA VAL A 34 11.68 -22.93 6.91
C VAL A 34 10.38 -22.21 7.27
N PHE A 35 9.49 -22.88 8.01
CA PHE A 35 8.25 -22.27 8.48
C PHE A 35 8.51 -21.06 9.38
N SER A 36 9.44 -21.18 10.34
CA SER A 36 9.83 -20.08 11.22
C SER A 36 10.42 -18.89 10.47
N GLN A 37 11.25 -19.13 9.45
CA GLN A 37 11.78 -18.04 8.61
C GLN A 37 10.67 -17.39 7.77
N GLY A 38 9.75 -18.18 7.22
CA GLY A 38 8.59 -17.65 6.48
C GLY A 38 7.68 -16.78 7.35
N GLU A 39 7.40 -17.19 8.59
CA GLU A 39 6.61 -16.38 9.52
C GLU A 39 7.30 -15.07 9.90
N LYS A 40 8.63 -15.10 10.12
CA LYS A 40 9.43 -13.89 10.36
C LYS A 40 9.38 -12.95 9.16
N TYR A 41 9.56 -13.48 7.96
CA TYR A 41 9.50 -12.68 6.73
C TYR A 41 8.11 -12.05 6.53
N LEU A 42 7.04 -12.83 6.69
CA LEU A 42 5.67 -12.31 6.64
C LEU A 42 5.43 -11.22 7.70
N SER A 43 5.95 -11.40 8.92
CA SER A 43 5.88 -10.40 9.98
C SER A 43 6.59 -9.10 9.59
N GLU A 44 7.76 -9.18 8.97
CA GLU A 44 8.48 -8.03 8.45
C GLU A 44 7.65 -7.31 7.36
N LEU A 45 7.06 -8.04 6.41
CA LEU A 45 6.18 -7.47 5.40
C LEU A 45 4.95 -6.77 6.00
N CYS A 46 4.33 -7.35 7.03
CA CYS A 46 3.26 -6.70 7.78
C CYS A 46 3.76 -5.41 8.45
N SER A 47 4.95 -5.42 9.03
CA SER A 47 5.54 -4.22 9.65
C SER A 47 5.80 -3.10 8.63
N VAL A 48 6.26 -3.45 7.42
CA VAL A 48 6.43 -2.51 6.31
C VAL A 48 5.08 -1.92 5.89
N SER A 49 4.04 -2.74 5.80
CA SER A 49 2.68 -2.31 5.50
C SER A 49 2.15 -1.29 6.52
N ILE A 50 2.38 -1.53 7.82
CA ILE A 50 2.03 -0.61 8.91
C ILE A 50 2.84 0.68 8.82
N SER A 51 4.16 0.58 8.61
CA SER A 51 5.05 1.73 8.47
C SER A 51 4.62 2.65 7.31
N LEU A 52 4.23 2.06 6.18
CA LEU A 52 3.72 2.81 5.03
C LEU A 52 2.40 3.52 5.36
N THR A 53 1.47 2.84 6.04
CA THR A 53 0.22 3.45 6.51
C THR A 53 0.50 4.63 7.46
N ASN A 54 1.42 4.46 8.40
CA ASN A 54 1.81 5.52 9.34
C ASN A 54 2.38 6.74 8.61
N ARG A 55 3.24 6.53 7.60
CA ARG A 55 3.75 7.62 6.74
C ARG A 55 2.63 8.34 5.99
N CYS A 56 1.62 7.61 5.52
CA CYS A 56 0.44 8.21 4.89
C CYS A 56 -0.34 9.08 5.90
N TYR A 57 -0.57 8.60 7.13
CA TYR A 57 -1.19 9.39 8.20
C TYR A 57 -0.39 10.64 8.55
N THR A 58 0.94 10.55 8.64
CA THR A 58 1.80 11.72 8.87
C THR A 58 1.65 12.74 7.76
N LEU A 59 1.69 12.32 6.49
CA LEU A 59 1.55 13.22 5.36
C LEU A 59 0.16 13.87 5.31
N LEU A 60 -0.89 13.09 5.57
CA LEU A 60 -2.27 13.58 5.67
C LEU A 60 -2.40 14.64 6.79
N GLY A 61 -1.81 14.38 7.96
CA GLY A 61 -1.80 15.34 9.07
C GLY A 61 -1.09 16.65 8.72
N ILE A 62 0.03 16.59 8.00
CA ILE A 62 0.73 17.79 7.52
C ILE A 62 -0.17 18.59 6.56
N ILE A 63 -0.79 17.94 5.58
CA ILE A 63 -1.68 18.60 4.62
C ILE A 63 -2.86 19.28 5.34
N LEU A 64 -3.49 18.57 6.29
CA LEU A 64 -4.62 19.10 7.06
C LEU A 64 -4.23 20.25 8.01
N ALA A 65 -2.95 20.37 8.40
CA ALA A 65 -2.47 21.51 9.16
C ALA A 65 -2.15 22.71 8.27
N VAL A 66 -1.51 22.49 7.12
CA VAL A 66 -1.03 23.55 6.22
C VAL A 66 -2.17 24.17 5.41
N CYS A 67 -3.10 23.38 4.88
CA CYS A 67 -4.16 23.90 4.00
C CYS A 67 -5.08 24.94 4.66
N PRO A 68 -5.61 24.70 5.88
CA PRO A 68 -6.45 25.71 6.55
C PRO A 68 -5.67 27.00 6.83
N PHE A 69 -4.41 26.88 7.25
CA PHE A 69 -3.55 28.04 7.49
C PHE A 69 -3.36 28.90 6.23
N LEU A 70 -3.10 28.26 5.08
CA LEU A 70 -2.96 28.96 3.79
C LEU A 70 -4.26 29.65 3.37
N ILE A 71 -5.41 28.97 3.53
CA ILE A 71 -6.72 29.53 3.19
C ILE A 71 -7.07 30.72 4.09
N THR A 72 -6.88 30.60 5.40
CA THR A 72 -7.13 31.70 6.35
C THR A 72 -6.24 32.90 6.05
N THR A 73 -4.95 32.67 5.80
CA THR A 73 -4.00 33.74 5.44
C THR A 73 -4.43 34.44 4.14
N ALA A 74 -4.93 33.68 3.17
CA ALA A 74 -5.40 34.25 1.90
C ALA A 74 -6.59 35.19 2.10
N ILE A 75 -7.55 34.77 2.92
CA ILE A 75 -8.71 35.60 3.28
C ILE A 75 -8.25 36.87 4.02
N SER A 76 -7.27 36.77 4.92
CA SER A 76 -6.78 37.90 5.72
C SER A 76 -6.00 38.93 4.89
N ILE A 77 -5.14 38.51 3.96
CA ILE A 77 -4.37 39.42 3.11
C ILE A 77 -5.28 40.13 2.09
N ASN A 78 -6.39 39.49 1.70
CA ASN A 78 -7.37 40.02 0.74
C ASN A 78 -6.75 40.43 -0.61
N ASP A 79 -5.67 39.76 -1.00
CA ASP A 79 -5.05 39.86 -2.32
C ASP A 79 -5.61 38.76 -3.22
N PHE A 80 -6.19 39.17 -4.37
CA PHE A 80 -6.78 38.27 -5.33
C PHE A 80 -5.78 37.23 -5.88
N LEU A 81 -4.54 37.64 -6.14
CA LEU A 81 -3.50 36.78 -6.70
C LEU A 81 -3.04 35.74 -5.68
N PHE A 82 -2.77 36.18 -4.45
CA PHE A 82 -2.40 35.27 -3.37
C PHE A 82 -3.53 34.27 -3.08
N SER A 83 -4.77 34.73 -3.07
CA SER A 83 -5.94 33.88 -2.87
C SER A 83 -6.09 32.85 -3.98
N SER A 84 -5.93 33.25 -5.24
CA SER A 84 -5.99 32.32 -6.39
C SER A 84 -4.95 31.21 -6.28
N ILE A 85 -3.70 31.55 -5.95
CA ILE A 85 -2.61 30.57 -5.78
C ILE A 85 -2.90 29.63 -4.61
N ALA A 86 -3.35 30.16 -3.47
CA ALA A 86 -3.68 29.37 -2.29
C ALA A 86 -4.82 28.37 -2.56
N TYR A 87 -5.88 28.78 -3.27
CA TYR A 87 -6.98 27.88 -3.64
C TYR A 87 -6.56 26.80 -4.64
N MET A 88 -5.72 27.14 -5.62
CA MET A 88 -5.17 26.16 -6.56
C MET A 88 -4.35 25.09 -5.83
N PHE A 89 -3.47 25.49 -4.90
CA PHE A 89 -2.73 24.53 -4.08
C PHE A 89 -3.64 23.68 -3.20
N ALA A 90 -4.62 24.29 -2.54
CA ALA A 90 -5.58 23.57 -1.70
C ALA A 90 -6.34 22.50 -2.50
N SER A 91 -6.73 22.78 -3.75
CA SER A 91 -7.38 21.79 -4.63
C SER A 91 -6.49 20.58 -4.95
N VAL A 92 -5.19 20.80 -5.18
CA VAL A 92 -4.21 19.71 -5.37
C VAL A 92 -4.10 18.89 -4.09
N CYS A 93 -3.99 19.55 -2.93
CA CYS A 93 -3.92 18.89 -1.64
C CYS A 93 -5.16 18.02 -1.35
N VAL A 94 -6.37 18.47 -1.70
CA VAL A 94 -7.59 17.66 -1.58
C VAL A 94 -7.50 16.40 -2.45
N GLY A 95 -7.00 16.51 -3.68
CA GLY A 95 -6.76 15.35 -4.55
C GLY A 95 -5.78 14.35 -3.94
N LEU A 96 -4.69 14.84 -3.34
CA LEU A 96 -3.71 14.00 -2.64
C LEU A 96 -4.31 13.31 -1.42
N CYS A 97 -5.18 13.98 -0.66
CA CYS A 97 -5.89 13.37 0.47
C CYS A 97 -6.74 12.17 0.03
N ILE A 98 -7.45 12.27 -1.09
CA ILE A 98 -8.24 11.17 -1.64
C ILE A 98 -7.34 9.98 -2.00
N MET A 99 -6.22 10.23 -2.67
CA MET A 99 -5.25 9.18 -3.00
C MET A 99 -4.64 8.52 -1.76
N LEU A 100 -4.29 9.31 -0.74
CA LEU A 100 -3.77 8.80 0.54
C LEU A 100 -4.77 7.89 1.25
N ILE A 101 -6.04 8.29 1.31
CA ILE A 101 -7.11 7.45 1.88
C ILE A 101 -7.22 6.13 1.12
N GLY A 102 -7.07 6.16 -0.22
CA GLY A 102 -7.03 4.96 -1.05
C GLY A 102 -5.91 3.97 -0.69
N ILE A 103 -4.71 4.49 -0.37
CA ILE A 103 -3.55 3.69 0.07
C ILE A 103 -3.75 3.13 1.48
N MET A 104 -4.46 3.89 2.34
CA MET A 104 -4.68 3.55 3.75
C MET A 104 -5.83 2.56 3.97
N LYS A 105 -6.73 2.42 2.98
CA LYS A 105 -7.86 1.49 3.09
C LYS A 105 -7.34 0.07 3.38
N PRO A 106 -7.81 -0.58 4.46
CA PRO A 106 -7.42 -1.95 4.74
C PRO A 106 -7.92 -2.84 3.59
N ARG A 107 -6.98 -3.35 2.79
CA ARG A 107 -7.20 -4.48 1.88
C ARG A 107 -6.78 -5.72 2.65
N GLY A 108 -7.54 -6.82 2.51
CA GLY A 108 -7.45 -8.02 3.35
C GLY A 108 -6.03 -8.32 3.81
N GLY A 109 -5.74 -8.05 5.07
CA GLY A 109 -4.43 -8.32 5.66
C GLY A 109 -4.37 -9.79 6.07
N TYR A 110 -3.31 -10.47 5.69
CA TYR A 110 -3.05 -11.82 6.17
C TYR A 110 -2.47 -11.79 7.58
N SER A 111 -3.00 -12.64 8.46
CA SER A 111 -2.44 -12.87 9.78
C SER A 111 -1.22 -13.78 9.69
N ILE A 112 -0.23 -13.50 10.54
CA ILE A 112 0.82 -14.43 10.91
C ILE A 112 0.13 -15.59 11.63
N GLY A 113 0.16 -16.79 11.04
CA GLY A 113 -0.55 -17.96 11.53
C GLY A 113 -2.08 -17.94 11.32
N ARG A 114 -2.75 -18.92 11.92
CA ARG A 114 -4.20 -19.14 11.89
C ARG A 114 -4.68 -19.49 13.29
N ASP A 115 -5.94 -19.17 13.59
CA ASP A 115 -6.58 -19.62 14.83
C ASP A 115 -6.55 -21.16 14.88
N PRO A 116 -5.97 -21.78 15.94
CA PRO A 116 -5.95 -23.23 16.10
C PRO A 116 -7.33 -23.88 15.93
N LYS A 117 -8.40 -23.21 16.33
CA LYS A 117 -9.77 -23.71 16.15
C LYS A 117 -10.17 -23.82 14.68
N SER A 118 -9.62 -22.97 13.82
CA SER A 118 -9.82 -23.03 12.37
C SER A 118 -9.02 -24.15 11.71
N LEU A 119 -7.90 -24.58 12.33
CA LEU A 119 -7.04 -25.66 11.86
C LEU A 119 -7.56 -27.05 12.27
N ILE A 120 -8.29 -27.14 13.38
CA ILE A 120 -8.80 -28.38 13.97
C ILE A 120 -10.28 -28.59 13.56
N ARG A 121 -10.56 -28.58 12.25
CA ARG A 121 -11.91 -28.93 11.74
C ARG A 121 -12.04 -30.43 11.57
N MET A 122 -13.12 -30.98 12.13
CA MET A 122 -13.32 -32.43 12.21
C MET A 122 -13.46 -33.11 10.84
N THR A 123 -13.99 -32.39 9.84
CA THR A 123 -14.03 -32.84 8.44
C THR A 123 -12.63 -32.96 7.85
N ASP A 124 -11.76 -31.99 8.12
CA ASP A 124 -10.42 -31.94 7.57
C ASP A 124 -9.58 -33.03 8.25
N LEU A 125 -9.66 -33.16 9.58
CA LEU A 125 -8.99 -34.20 10.36
C LEU A 125 -9.41 -35.63 9.98
N LYS A 126 -10.69 -35.87 9.67
CA LYS A 126 -11.15 -37.17 9.16
C LYS A 126 -10.61 -37.46 7.77
N HIS A 127 -10.65 -36.47 6.87
CA HIS A 127 -10.07 -36.60 5.55
C HIS A 127 -8.58 -36.94 5.64
N TYR A 128 -7.80 -36.23 6.46
CA TYR A 128 -6.37 -36.51 6.71
C TYR A 128 -6.11 -37.93 7.22
N LYS A 129 -6.94 -38.42 8.14
CA LYS A 129 -6.81 -39.76 8.70
C LYS A 129 -7.07 -40.86 7.66
N ASP A 130 -8.05 -40.64 6.78
CA ASP A 130 -8.51 -41.62 5.81
C ASP A 130 -7.64 -41.65 4.53
N THR A 131 -7.10 -40.52 4.09
CA THR A 131 -6.26 -40.44 2.87
C THR A 131 -4.77 -40.69 3.10
N LYS A 132 -4.32 -40.81 4.36
CA LYS A 132 -2.87 -40.75 4.70
C LYS A 132 -2.17 -39.54 4.06
N CYS A 133 -2.90 -38.44 3.86
CA CYS A 133 -2.38 -37.23 3.21
C CYS A 133 -1.11 -36.78 3.94
N THR A 134 -0.01 -36.79 3.20
CA THR A 134 1.36 -36.86 3.73
C THR A 134 1.91 -35.57 4.30
N SER A 135 1.19 -34.44 4.28
CA SER A 135 1.65 -33.27 5.05
C SER A 135 0.67 -32.10 5.12
N PHE A 136 -0.03 -31.96 6.25
CA PHE A 136 -0.65 -30.69 6.65
C PHE A 136 0.38 -29.54 6.68
N LYS A 137 1.62 -29.84 7.06
CA LYS A 137 2.73 -28.87 7.10
C LYS A 137 3.08 -28.34 5.70
N LYS A 138 2.95 -29.14 4.64
CA LYS A 138 3.20 -28.75 3.24
C LYS A 138 2.16 -27.75 2.78
N TYR A 139 0.88 -28.06 3.01
CA TYR A 139 -0.22 -27.15 2.70
C TYR A 139 -0.09 -25.82 3.45
N GLU A 140 0.22 -25.86 4.76
CA GLU A 140 0.41 -24.62 5.52
C GLU A 140 1.63 -23.82 5.05
N LEU A 141 2.68 -24.49 4.56
CA LEU A 141 3.84 -23.81 3.97
C LEU A 141 3.51 -23.14 2.63
N GLU A 142 2.77 -23.82 1.75
CA GLU A 142 2.29 -23.24 0.48
C GLU A 142 1.35 -22.06 0.74
N ASN A 143 0.44 -22.20 1.71
CA ASN A 143 -0.43 -21.11 2.16
C ASN A 143 0.37 -19.93 2.73
N LEU A 144 1.44 -20.19 3.50
CA LEU A 144 2.33 -19.16 4.00
C LEU A 144 3.04 -18.40 2.86
N GLN A 145 3.54 -19.12 1.86
CA GLN A 145 4.17 -18.53 0.67
C GLN A 145 3.17 -17.67 -0.11
N HIS A 146 1.95 -18.16 -0.31
CA HIS A 146 0.89 -17.38 -0.98
C HIS A 146 0.58 -16.07 -0.24
N LYS A 147 0.49 -16.10 1.10
CA LYS A 147 0.32 -14.88 1.92
C LYS A 147 1.48 -13.89 1.75
N ILE A 148 2.71 -14.40 1.69
CA ILE A 148 3.91 -13.60 1.48
C ILE A 148 3.83 -12.87 0.13
N GLU A 149 3.57 -13.59 -0.95
CA GLU A 149 3.51 -13.04 -2.32
C GLU A 149 2.42 -11.96 -2.45
N GLU A 150 1.22 -12.22 -1.91
CA GLU A 150 0.14 -11.22 -1.96
C GLU A 150 0.47 -9.99 -1.12
N THR A 151 1.06 -10.17 0.06
CA THR A 151 1.43 -9.05 0.94
C THR A 151 2.56 -8.22 0.33
N GLU A 152 3.56 -8.86 -0.27
CA GLU A 152 4.67 -8.21 -0.94
C GLU A 152 4.18 -7.40 -2.14
N LYS A 153 3.40 -8.01 -3.03
CA LYS A 153 2.81 -7.33 -4.20
C LYS A 153 1.95 -6.13 -3.79
N ALA A 154 1.13 -6.28 -2.74
CA ALA A 154 0.34 -5.19 -2.21
C ALA A 154 1.22 -4.06 -1.64
N ASN A 155 2.26 -4.40 -0.88
CA ASN A 155 3.20 -3.43 -0.32
C ASN A 155 3.97 -2.67 -1.41
N GLU A 156 4.46 -3.36 -2.44
CA GLU A 156 5.12 -2.71 -3.57
C GLU A 156 4.20 -1.73 -4.28
N GLN A 157 2.96 -2.13 -4.57
CA GLN A 157 1.99 -1.26 -5.23
C GLN A 157 1.71 -0.01 -4.40
N ARG A 158 1.47 -0.18 -3.09
CA ARG A 158 1.25 0.95 -2.18
C ARG A 158 2.49 1.84 -2.07
N ALA A 159 3.69 1.28 -2.07
CA ALA A 159 4.93 2.06 -2.04
C ALA A 159 5.12 2.89 -3.33
N LYS A 160 4.78 2.33 -4.50
CA LYS A 160 4.79 3.04 -5.79
C LYS A 160 3.78 4.19 -5.79
N GLU A 161 2.54 3.95 -5.33
CA GLU A 161 1.51 4.97 -5.20
C GLU A 161 1.92 6.09 -4.22
N PHE A 162 2.48 5.73 -3.06
CA PHE A 162 2.97 6.70 -2.07
C PHE A 162 4.12 7.55 -2.63
N LYS A 163 5.07 6.94 -3.36
CA LYS A 163 6.14 7.65 -4.04
C LYS A 163 5.59 8.63 -5.08
N MET A 164 4.57 8.24 -5.84
CA MET A 164 3.90 9.12 -6.80
C MET A 164 3.27 10.34 -6.12
N ILE A 165 2.58 10.15 -4.99
CA ILE A 165 2.01 11.23 -4.18
C ILE A 165 3.09 12.22 -3.73
N LEU A 166 4.23 11.73 -3.24
CA LEU A 166 5.34 12.58 -2.84
C LEU A 166 5.88 13.42 -4.00
N TRP A 167 6.02 12.83 -5.20
CA TRP A 167 6.45 13.55 -6.39
C TRP A 167 5.44 14.61 -6.83
N ILE A 168 4.14 14.30 -6.82
CA ILE A 168 3.09 15.27 -7.17
C ILE A 168 3.13 16.45 -6.19
N LEU A 169 3.25 16.17 -4.89
CA LEU A 169 3.35 17.21 -3.86
C LEU A 169 4.57 18.10 -4.06
N LEU A 170 5.75 17.50 -4.30
CA LEU A 170 7.00 18.24 -4.53
C LEU A 170 6.92 19.12 -5.77
N ILE A 171 6.45 18.56 -6.89
CA ILE A 171 6.32 19.30 -8.15
C ILE A 171 5.30 20.43 -7.99
N SER A 172 4.15 20.16 -7.36
CA SER A 172 3.13 21.18 -7.10
C SER A 172 3.68 22.34 -6.27
N PHE A 173 4.44 22.02 -5.21
CA PHE A 173 5.08 23.03 -4.36
C PHE A 173 6.13 23.86 -5.14
N CYS A 174 7.00 23.21 -5.92
CA CYS A 174 8.00 23.90 -6.74
C CYS A 174 7.34 24.82 -7.80
N CYS A 175 6.33 24.32 -8.50
CA CYS A 175 5.58 25.11 -9.48
C CYS A 175 4.93 26.34 -8.82
N LEU A 176 4.39 26.18 -7.62
CA LEU A 176 3.80 27.29 -6.86
C LEU A 176 4.84 28.35 -6.51
N LEU A 177 6.03 27.96 -6.06
CA LEU A 177 7.11 28.89 -5.75
C LEU A 177 7.57 29.67 -6.99
N VAL A 178 7.75 28.98 -8.12
CA VAL A 178 8.12 29.63 -9.39
C VAL A 178 7.04 30.61 -9.82
N PHE A 179 5.77 30.23 -9.71
CA PHE A 179 4.65 31.12 -10.00
C PHE A 179 4.71 32.35 -9.07
N ALA A 180 4.76 32.15 -7.76
CA ALA A 180 4.85 33.25 -6.80
C ALA A 180 6.02 34.22 -7.10
N MET A 181 7.21 33.71 -7.43
CA MET A 181 8.38 34.52 -7.79
C MET A 181 8.20 35.29 -9.11
N LEU A 182 7.67 34.66 -10.14
CA LEU A 182 7.42 35.34 -11.42
C LEU A 182 6.42 36.49 -11.23
N PHE A 183 5.35 36.25 -10.47
CA PHE A 183 4.33 37.27 -10.24
C PHE A 183 4.82 38.42 -9.36
N THR A 184 5.57 38.15 -8.29
CA THR A 184 6.16 39.23 -7.47
C THR A 184 7.14 40.08 -8.29
N SER A 185 7.94 39.45 -9.15
CA SER A 185 8.87 40.17 -10.03
C SER A 185 8.18 40.99 -11.12
N LEU A 186 7.03 40.53 -11.64
CA LEU A 186 6.23 41.25 -12.64
C LEU A 186 5.55 42.46 -12.00
N PHE A 187 4.96 42.28 -10.81
CA PHE A 187 4.29 43.35 -10.08
C PHE A 187 5.28 44.44 -9.64
N ALA A 188 6.48 44.05 -9.19
CA ALA A 188 7.55 44.99 -8.86
C ALA A 188 7.99 45.86 -10.05
N LYS A 189 7.93 45.34 -11.28
CA LYS A 189 8.26 46.08 -12.51
C LYS A 189 7.19 47.06 -12.96
N PHE A 190 5.92 46.87 -12.58
CA PHE A 190 4.82 47.78 -12.96
C PHE A 190 4.57 48.89 -11.93
N SER A 191 5.19 48.82 -10.75
CA SER A 191 5.04 49.81 -9.68
C SER A 191 6.15 50.87 -9.63
N LEU A 192 6.98 50.95 -10.67
CA LEU A 192 8.13 51.86 -10.82
C LEU A 192 8.01 52.63 -12.14
#